data_AF-A0A7M1Q0M6-F1
#
_entry.id   AF-A0A7M1Q0M6-F1
#
_cell.length_a   1.000
_cell.length_b   1.000
_cell.length_c   1.000
_cell.angle_alpha   90.00
_cell.angle_beta   90.00
_cell.angle_gamma   90.00
#
_symmetry.space_group_name_H-M   'P 1'
#
loop_
_entity.id
_entity.type
_entity.pdbx_description
1 polymer ?
#
loop_
_entity_poly.entity_id
_entity_poly.type
_entity_poly.pdbx_seq_one_letter_code
_entity_poly.pdbx_strand_id
1 'polypeptide(L)'
;MIAKSQNNIDTLCESLTYLSISDSSEYYFVLGQFVMYIFYSLGNVNNYKREINYLTNPVVKQSICNLAQRNLRFIKNYSILIKQKNSFVELVYEVLIQKSQKYITPLVDTSKCEQSFYEGIYAPNFLIDCAKIYNEL
;
A
#
# COMPACT_ATOMS: atom_id res chain seq x y z
N MET A 1 -5.50 12.64 29.65
CA MET A 1 -5.89 12.91 28.23
C MET A 1 -5.34 11.86 27.25
N ILE A 2 -5.13 10.61 27.65
CA ILE A 2 -4.51 9.56 26.81
C ILE A 2 -5.57 8.57 26.24
N ALA A 3 -6.73 8.47 26.88
CA ALA A 3 -7.78 7.51 26.51
C ALA A 3 -8.49 7.76 25.16
N LYS A 4 -8.35 8.95 24.56
CA LYS A 4 -8.99 9.27 23.26
C LYS A 4 -8.19 8.79 22.04
N SER A 5 -6.87 8.59 22.14
CA SER A 5 -6.08 8.08 21.02
C SER A 5 -6.14 6.56 20.94
N GLN A 6 -6.14 5.86 22.07
CA GLN A 6 -6.20 4.40 22.12
C GLN A 6 -7.51 3.86 21.50
N ASN A 7 -8.66 4.46 21.85
CA ASN A 7 -9.95 4.08 21.26
C ASN A 7 -10.00 4.28 19.73
N ASN A 8 -9.31 5.27 19.16
CA ASN A 8 -9.24 5.45 17.70
C ASN A 8 -8.36 4.38 17.05
N ILE A 9 -7.33 3.91 17.75
CA ILE A 9 -6.41 2.87 17.29
C ILE A 9 -7.09 1.51 17.34
N ASP A 10 -7.77 1.18 18.44
CA ASP A 10 -8.50 -0.08 18.58
C ASP A 10 -9.67 -0.18 17.58
N THR A 11 -10.36 0.93 17.30
CA THR A 11 -11.37 1.00 16.22
C THR A 11 -10.73 0.84 14.84
N LEU A 12 -9.52 1.38 14.63
CA LEU A 12 -8.73 1.13 13.41
C LEU A 12 -8.38 -0.36 13.31
N CYS A 13 -7.86 -0.99 14.37
CA CYS A 13 -7.48 -2.40 14.43
C CYS A 13 -8.67 -3.35 14.20
N GLU A 14 -9.83 -3.06 14.78
CA GLU A 14 -11.08 -3.80 14.54
C GLU A 14 -11.59 -3.60 13.10
N SER A 15 -11.43 -2.40 12.53
CA SER A 15 -11.71 -2.18 11.10
C SER A 15 -10.69 -2.88 10.18
N LEU A 16 -9.45 -3.10 10.64
CA LEU A 16 -8.37 -3.76 9.89
C LEU A 16 -8.49 -5.30 9.91
N THR A 17 -9.17 -5.87 10.91
CA THR A 17 -9.61 -7.28 10.87
C THR A 17 -10.59 -7.52 9.70
N TYR A 18 -11.17 -6.44 9.17
CA TYR A 18 -11.97 -6.35 7.95
C TYR A 18 -11.33 -5.37 6.95
N LEU A 19 -10.05 -5.50 6.60
CA LEU A 19 -9.50 -4.77 5.43
C LEU A 19 -10.18 -5.26 4.14
N SER A 20 -11.42 -4.86 3.92
CA SER A 20 -12.22 -5.21 2.77
C SER A 20 -11.89 -4.20 1.68
N ILE A 21 -10.93 -4.53 0.83
CA ILE A 21 -10.78 -3.83 -0.45
C ILE A 21 -12.03 -4.12 -1.28
N SER A 22 -12.97 -3.18 -1.24
CA SER A 22 -14.35 -3.32 -1.72
C SER A 22 -14.44 -3.05 -3.22
N ASP A 23 -13.60 -2.14 -3.72
CA ASP A 23 -13.53 -1.78 -5.13
C ASP A 23 -12.09 -1.65 -5.66
N SER A 24 -11.96 -1.33 -6.96
CA SER A 24 -10.66 -1.15 -7.59
C SER A 24 -9.96 0.14 -7.12
N SER A 25 -10.69 1.22 -6.84
CA SER A 25 -10.09 2.49 -6.40
C SER A 25 -9.35 2.33 -5.07
N GLU A 26 -9.99 1.68 -4.11
CA GLU A 26 -9.37 1.31 -2.83
C GLU A 26 -8.16 0.40 -3.03
N TYR A 27 -8.23 -0.56 -3.95
CA TYR A 27 -7.09 -1.42 -4.27
C TYR A 27 -5.87 -0.61 -4.71
N TYR A 28 -6.06 0.33 -5.63
CA TYR A 28 -4.98 1.17 -6.13
C TYR A 28 -4.46 2.15 -5.07
N PHE A 29 -5.34 2.70 -4.22
CA PHE A 29 -4.92 3.49 -3.06
C PHE A 29 -4.02 2.71 -2.10
N VAL A 30 -4.47 1.52 -1.67
CA VAL A 30 -3.69 0.65 -0.77
C VAL A 30 -2.39 0.20 -1.43
N LEU A 31 -2.39 -0.05 -2.74
CA LEU A 31 -1.17 -0.38 -3.48
C LEU A 31 -0.14 0.76 -3.42
N GLY A 32 -0.56 2.02 -3.63
CA GLY A 32 0.32 3.19 -3.51
C GLY A 32 0.90 3.34 -2.10
N GLN A 33 0.05 3.19 -1.09
CA GLN A 33 0.43 3.20 0.33
C GLN A 33 1.48 2.13 0.64
N PHE A 34 1.31 0.92 0.10
CA PHE A 34 2.21 -0.20 0.33
C PHE A 34 3.59 -0.01 -0.32
N VAL A 35 3.62 0.55 -1.53
CA VAL A 35 4.88 0.88 -2.23
C VAL A 35 5.70 1.87 -1.39
N MET A 36 5.04 2.92 -0.88
CA MET A 36 5.69 3.89 -0.02
C MET A 36 6.18 3.25 1.28
N TYR A 37 5.38 2.41 1.93
CA TYR A 37 5.78 1.68 3.13
C TYR A 37 7.09 0.90 2.95
N ILE A 38 7.27 0.22 1.80
CA ILE A 38 8.52 -0.49 1.51
C ILE A 38 9.70 0.49 1.44
N PHE A 39 9.57 1.61 0.73
CA PHE A 39 10.65 2.60 0.64
C PHE A 39 11.01 3.23 1.99
N TYR A 40 10.02 3.50 2.83
CA TYR A 40 10.30 3.96 4.20
C TYR A 40 11.02 2.88 5.01
N SER A 41 10.63 1.61 4.85
CA SER A 41 11.24 0.46 5.51
C SER A 41 12.69 0.18 5.08
N LEU A 42 13.09 0.65 3.90
CA LEU A 42 14.45 0.52 3.35
C LEU A 42 15.38 1.69 3.71
N GLY A 43 14.94 2.63 4.55
CA GLY A 43 15.77 3.78 4.93
C GLY A 43 15.53 5.03 4.09
N ASN A 44 14.26 5.28 3.72
CA ASN A 44 13.74 6.49 3.10
C ASN A 44 13.85 6.55 1.56
N VAL A 45 12.83 7.18 0.97
CA VAL A 45 12.58 7.37 -0.47
C VAL A 45 13.75 8.05 -1.18
N ASN A 46 14.48 8.92 -0.48
CA ASN A 46 15.62 9.68 -1.03
C ASN A 46 16.76 8.78 -1.51
N ASN A 47 16.95 7.60 -0.92
CA ASN A 47 17.99 6.66 -1.32
C ASN A 47 17.61 5.84 -2.55
N TYR A 48 16.33 5.85 -2.93
CA TYR A 48 15.75 5.03 -3.99
C TYR A 48 14.96 5.87 -5.00
N LYS A 49 15.41 7.12 -5.24
CA LYS A 49 14.74 8.07 -6.15
C LYS A 49 14.52 7.50 -7.54
N ARG A 50 15.44 6.67 -8.03
CA ARG A 50 15.33 6.05 -9.36
C ARG A 50 14.23 4.99 -9.37
N GLU A 51 14.23 4.11 -8.37
CA GLU A 51 13.26 3.04 -8.24
C GLU A 51 11.84 3.58 -8.01
N ILE A 52 11.67 4.56 -7.12
CA ILE A 52 10.34 5.18 -6.93
C ILE A 52 9.87 5.85 -8.22
N ASN A 53 10.71 6.65 -8.88
CA ASN A 53 10.34 7.27 -10.16
C ASN A 53 10.00 6.20 -11.21
N TYR A 54 10.69 5.07 -11.24
CA TYR A 54 10.29 3.97 -12.11
C TYR A 54 8.88 3.52 -11.74
N LEU A 55 8.62 3.20 -10.47
CA LEU A 55 7.37 2.61 -9.98
C LEU A 55 6.15 3.56 -9.93
N THR A 56 6.36 4.87 -9.99
CA THR A 56 5.28 5.86 -9.80
C THR A 56 5.22 6.94 -10.88
N ASN A 57 6.09 6.97 -11.89
CA ASN A 57 6.09 8.10 -12.83
C ASN A 57 4.89 8.05 -13.80
N PRO A 58 4.02 9.09 -13.82
CA PRO A 58 2.85 9.17 -14.73
C PRO A 58 3.24 9.39 -16.20
N VAL A 59 4.45 9.88 -16.47
CA VAL A 59 4.92 10.23 -17.82
C VAL A 59 5.34 8.98 -18.61
N VAL A 60 5.58 7.85 -17.92
CA VAL A 60 5.83 6.58 -18.60
C VAL A 60 4.51 6.13 -19.20
N LYS A 61 4.32 6.32 -20.52
CA LYS A 61 3.11 5.95 -21.30
C LYS A 61 2.74 4.47 -21.14
N GLN A 62 2.11 4.13 -20.03
CA GLN A 62 1.69 2.79 -19.65
C GLN A 62 0.36 2.91 -18.93
N SER A 63 -0.52 1.92 -19.12
CA SER A 63 -1.79 1.89 -18.39
C SER A 63 -1.53 1.75 -16.88
N ILE A 64 -2.47 2.26 -16.07
CA ILE A 64 -2.43 2.08 -14.62
C ILE A 64 -2.34 0.60 -14.21
N CYS A 65 -2.91 -0.30 -15.01
CA CYS A 65 -2.79 -1.75 -14.79
C CYS A 65 -1.35 -2.23 -14.96
N ASN A 66 -0.62 -1.76 -15.98
CA ASN A 66 0.79 -2.09 -16.17
C ASN A 66 1.64 -1.54 -15.01
N LEU A 67 1.34 -0.34 -14.54
CA LEU A 67 1.98 0.26 -13.37
C LEU A 67 1.74 -0.61 -12.12
N ALA A 68 0.50 -1.04 -11.88
CA ALA A 68 0.18 -1.90 -10.75
C ALA A 68 0.86 -3.28 -10.83
N GLN A 69 0.96 -3.90 -12.01
CA GLN A 69 1.70 -5.15 -12.17
C GLN A 69 3.18 -5.00 -11.82
N ARG A 70 3.80 -3.88 -12.21
CA ARG A 70 5.19 -3.58 -11.88
C ARG A 70 5.37 -3.36 -10.37
N ASN A 71 4.47 -2.61 -9.74
CA ASN A 71 4.45 -2.43 -8.30
C ASN A 71 4.26 -3.75 -7.55
N LEU A 72 3.37 -4.63 -8.01
CA LEU A 72 3.21 -5.96 -7.42
C LEU A 72 4.45 -6.83 -7.53
N ARG A 73 5.15 -6.81 -8.67
CA ARG A 73 6.43 -7.55 -8.81
C ARG A 73 7.47 -7.02 -7.84
N PHE A 74 7.57 -5.69 -7.71
CA PHE A 74 8.43 -5.07 -6.71
C PHE A 74 8.07 -5.51 -5.30
N ILE A 75 6.80 -5.41 -4.89
CA ILE A 75 6.32 -5.82 -3.57
C ILE A 75 6.66 -7.29 -3.27
N LYS A 76 6.43 -8.20 -4.23
CA LYS A 76 6.76 -9.63 -4.08
C LYS A 76 8.25 -9.87 -3.84
N ASN A 77 9.13 -9.09 -4.46
CA ASN A 77 10.58 -9.20 -4.25
C ASN A 77 11.01 -8.79 -2.83
N TYR A 78 10.18 -8.03 -2.12
CA TYR A 78 10.40 -7.65 -0.72
C TYR A 78 9.55 -8.46 0.27
N SER A 79 8.94 -9.58 -0.16
CA SER A 79 8.09 -10.42 0.68
C SER A 79 8.76 -10.88 1.98
N ILE A 80 10.04 -11.27 1.94
CA ILE A 80 10.79 -11.67 3.14
C ILE A 80 10.86 -10.54 4.16
N LEU A 81 11.19 -9.32 3.71
CA LEU A 81 11.25 -8.13 4.55
C LEU A 81 9.88 -7.81 5.17
N ILE A 82 8.80 -7.98 4.39
CA ILE A 82 7.42 -7.72 4.82
C ILE A 82 7.01 -8.68 5.93
N LYS A 83 7.20 -9.99 5.71
CA LYS A 83 6.78 -11.05 6.64
C LYS A 83 7.52 -11.03 7.98
N GLN A 84 8.77 -10.56 7.96
CA GLN A 84 9.58 -10.52 9.18
C GLN A 84 9.32 -9.30 10.06
N LYS A 85 8.67 -8.25 9.53
CA LYS A 85 8.58 -6.96 10.24
C LYS A 85 7.30 -6.74 11.01
N ASN A 86 6.15 -7.17 10.50
CA ASN A 86 4.87 -6.80 11.09
C ASN A 86 3.70 -7.66 10.56
N SER A 87 2.94 -8.30 11.46
CA SER A 87 1.82 -9.19 11.11
C SER A 87 0.67 -8.46 10.40
N PHE A 88 0.40 -7.21 10.78
CA PHE A 88 -0.61 -6.40 10.12
C PHE A 88 -0.21 -6.07 8.67
N VAL A 89 1.05 -5.69 8.44
CA VAL A 89 1.55 -5.42 7.09
C VAL A 89 1.58 -6.69 6.24
N GLU A 90 1.91 -7.84 6.83
CA GLU A 90 1.79 -9.14 6.15
C GLU A 90 0.36 -9.41 5.69
N LEU A 91 -0.64 -9.18 6.54
CA LEU A 91 -2.05 -9.32 6.16
C LEU A 91 -2.42 -8.42 4.98
N VAL A 92 -2.01 -7.14 4.99
CA VAL A 92 -2.27 -6.21 3.88
C VAL A 92 -1.59 -6.70 2.59
N TYR A 93 -0.36 -7.20 2.68
CA TYR A 93 0.34 -7.81 1.56
C TYR A 93 -0.45 -8.98 0.97
N GLU A 94 -0.92 -9.91 1.80
CA GLU A 94 -1.68 -11.07 1.36
C GLU A 94 -2.98 -10.66 0.66
N VAL A 95 -3.71 -9.69 1.21
CA VAL A 95 -4.92 -9.13 0.59
C VAL A 95 -4.61 -8.50 -0.77
N LEU A 96 -3.53 -7.73 -0.89
CA LEU A 96 -3.10 -7.13 -2.17
C LEU A 96 -2.78 -8.19 -3.22
N ILE A 97 -2.11 -9.28 -2.84
CA ILE A 97 -1.81 -10.38 -3.75
C ILE A 97 -3.10 -11.09 -4.18
N GLN A 98 -3.97 -11.45 -3.23
CA GLN A 98 -5.21 -12.17 -3.50
C GLN A 98 -6.15 -11.37 -4.42
N LYS A 99 -6.30 -10.05 -4.17
CA LYS A 99 -7.22 -9.19 -4.92
C LYS A 99 -6.66 -8.74 -6.28
N SER A 100 -5.37 -8.92 -6.53
CA SER A 100 -4.71 -8.47 -7.77
C SER A 100 -5.38 -8.96 -9.06
N GLN A 101 -5.83 -10.23 -9.08
CA GLN A 101 -6.49 -10.82 -10.24
C GLN A 101 -7.85 -10.16 -10.56
N LYS A 102 -8.53 -9.63 -9.55
CA LYS A 102 -9.84 -8.97 -9.70
C LYS A 102 -9.70 -7.53 -10.19
N TYR A 103 -8.76 -6.77 -9.62
CA TYR A 103 -8.72 -5.31 -9.80
C TYR A 103 -7.65 -4.81 -10.80
N ILE A 104 -6.71 -5.66 -11.21
CA ILE A 104 -5.75 -5.33 -12.28
C ILE A 104 -6.26 -5.92 -13.59
N THR A 105 -7.32 -5.32 -14.13
CA THR A 105 -7.92 -5.75 -15.40
C THR A 105 -8.18 -4.52 -16.29
N PRO A 106 -8.28 -4.68 -17.62
CA PRO A 106 -8.56 -3.56 -18.52
C PRO A 106 -9.98 -2.95 -18.38
N LEU A 107 -10.86 -3.59 -17.61
CA LEU A 107 -12.29 -3.21 -17.50
C LEU A 107 -12.55 -2.20 -16.37
N VAL A 108 -11.55 -1.86 -15.57
CA VAL A 108 -11.70 -0.87 -14.49
C VAL A 108 -11.65 0.55 -15.03
N ASP A 109 -12.28 1.48 -14.31
CA ASP A 109 -12.11 2.91 -14.55
C ASP A 109 -10.64 3.30 -14.28
N THR A 110 -9.85 3.39 -15.34
CA THR A 110 -8.41 3.61 -15.25
C THR A 110 -8.07 4.98 -14.69
N SER A 111 -8.89 6.01 -14.97
CA SER A 111 -8.63 7.38 -14.51
C SER A 111 -8.87 7.49 -13.00
N LYS A 112 -9.99 6.94 -12.51
CA LYS A 112 -10.26 6.89 -11.07
C LYS A 112 -9.21 6.08 -10.32
N CYS A 113 -8.82 4.92 -10.85
CA CYS A 113 -7.79 4.08 -10.26
C CYS A 113 -6.41 4.77 -10.21
N GLU A 114 -6.05 5.51 -11.26
CA GLU A 114 -4.80 6.27 -11.32
C GLU A 114 -4.78 7.38 -10.27
N GLN A 115 -5.88 8.14 -10.16
CA GLN A 115 -6.02 9.16 -9.12
C GLN A 115 -5.87 8.56 -7.72
N SER A 116 -6.58 7.46 -7.43
CA SER A 116 -6.49 6.78 -6.12
C SER A 116 -5.10 6.23 -5.83
N PHE A 117 -4.38 5.71 -6.83
CA PHE A 117 -2.99 5.28 -6.66
C PHE A 117 -2.08 6.43 -6.22
N TYR A 118 -2.18 7.58 -6.88
CA TYR A 118 -1.37 8.75 -6.53
C TYR A 118 -1.78 9.35 -5.19
N GLU A 119 -3.07 9.37 -4.87
CA GLU A 119 -3.53 9.72 -3.53
C GLU A 119 -2.88 8.82 -2.47
N GLY A 120 -2.81 7.51 -2.74
CA GLY A 120 -2.12 6.55 -1.88
C GLY A 120 -0.62 6.79 -1.73
N ILE A 121 0.05 7.37 -2.72
CA ILE A 121 1.48 7.72 -2.64
C ILE A 121 1.71 8.96 -1.77
N TYR A 122 0.84 9.96 -1.89
CA TYR A 122 1.08 11.29 -1.30
C TYR A 122 0.35 11.53 0.02
N ALA A 123 -0.69 10.75 0.33
CA ALA A 123 -1.38 10.83 1.62
C ALA A 123 -0.49 10.35 2.78
N PRO A 124 -0.75 10.79 4.03
CA PRO A 124 -0.13 10.22 5.22
C PRO A 124 -0.21 8.68 5.21
N ASN A 125 0.92 8.04 5.53
CA ASN A 125 1.03 6.61 5.30
C ASN A 125 0.52 5.78 6.49
N PHE A 126 -0.74 5.34 6.40
CA PHE A 126 -1.37 4.61 7.50
C PHE A 126 -0.68 3.28 7.80
N LEU A 127 -0.04 2.63 6.83
CA LEU A 127 0.69 1.38 7.05
C LEU A 127 1.92 1.61 7.92
N ILE A 128 2.60 2.74 7.79
CA ILE A 128 3.69 3.13 8.68
C ILE A 128 3.16 3.41 10.08
N ASP A 129 2.06 4.17 10.19
CA ASP A 129 1.50 4.53 11.48
C ASP A 129 1.00 3.29 12.24
N CYS A 130 0.32 2.38 11.54
CA CYS A 130 -0.08 1.08 12.09
C CYS A 130 1.15 0.24 12.44
N ALA A 131 2.15 0.13 11.54
CA ALA A 131 3.34 -0.67 11.82
C ALA A 131 4.14 -0.15 13.02
N LYS A 132 4.15 1.16 13.29
CA LYS A 132 4.74 1.72 14.51
C LYS A 132 3.99 1.29 15.76
N ILE A 133 2.65 1.38 15.73
CA ILE A 133 1.79 0.96 16.84
C ILE A 133 1.98 -0.54 17.15
N TYR A 134 2.02 -1.38 16.12
CA TYR A 134 2.17 -2.83 16.27
C TYR A 134 3.61 -3.30 16.53
N ASN A 135 4.60 -2.42 16.38
CA ASN A 135 6.00 -2.69 16.77
C ASN A 135 6.35 -2.09 18.15
N GLU A 136 5.37 -1.52 18.85
CA GLU A 136 5.52 -1.06 20.25
C GLU A 136 4.82 -2.04 21.21
N LEU A 137 5.44 -3.22 21.39
CA LEU A 137 5.87 -3.80 22.68
C LEU A 137 6.75 -5.05 22.45
#